data_AF-F4P962-F1
#
_entry.id   AF-F4P962-F1
#
_cell.length_a   1.000
_cell.length_b   1.000
_cell.length_c   1.000
_cell.angle_alpha   90.00
_cell.angle_beta   90.00
_cell.angle_gamma   90.00
#
_symmetry.space_group_name_H-M   'P 1'
#
loop_
_entity.id
_entity.type
_entity.pdbx_description
1 polymer ?
#
loop_
_entity_poly.entity_id
_entity_poly.type
_entity_poly.pdbx_seq_one_letter_code
_entity_poly.pdbx_strand_id
1 'polypeptide(L)'
;MDDAEKHQCKIVIDEKLVRTGEKDKLKEYLRLRLVESGWRDKLKAHCKEVVKAKGTSNASIDELIKEITPQARAMVPENIKAELHSRIRRFLNESET
;
A
#
# COMPACT_ATOMS: atom_id res chain seq x y z
N MET A 1 -24.81 -10.59 4.00
CA MET A 1 -24.19 -9.62 3.10
C MET A 1 -23.56 -10.42 1.98
N ASP A 2 -24.21 -10.41 0.83
CA ASP A 2 -23.75 -11.17 -0.32
C ASP A 2 -22.45 -10.55 -0.90
N ASP A 3 -21.75 -11.30 -1.75
CA ASP A 3 -20.48 -10.82 -2.30
C ASP A 3 -20.65 -9.70 -3.33
N ALA A 4 -21.82 -9.57 -3.95
CA ALA A 4 -22.16 -8.46 -4.84
C ALA A 4 -22.41 -7.16 -4.06
N GLU A 5 -23.10 -7.22 -2.93
CA GLU A 5 -23.32 -6.11 -1.98
C GLU A 5 -21.98 -5.58 -1.45
N LYS A 6 -21.06 -6.48 -1.05
CA LYS A 6 -19.69 -6.12 -0.67
C LYS A 6 -18.95 -5.41 -1.79
N HIS A 7 -19.06 -5.94 -3.01
CA HIS A 7 -18.40 -5.38 -4.18
C HIS A 7 -18.92 -3.97 -4.48
N GLN A 8 -20.25 -3.80 -4.46
CA GLN A 8 -20.89 -2.52 -4.69
C GLN A 8 -20.50 -1.49 -3.63
N CYS A 9 -20.51 -1.87 -2.35
CA CYS A 9 -20.07 -1.00 -1.25
C CYS A 9 -18.61 -0.54 -1.42
N LYS A 10 -17.73 -1.46 -1.85
CA LYS A 10 -16.32 -1.13 -2.13
C LYS A 10 -16.18 -0.10 -3.26
N ILE A 11 -16.97 -0.21 -4.33
CA ILE A 11 -16.98 0.75 -5.43
C ILE A 11 -17.40 2.13 -4.92
N VAL A 12 -18.52 2.21 -4.20
CA VAL A 12 -19.05 3.47 -3.66
C VAL A 12 -18.05 4.15 -2.73
N ILE A 13 -17.37 3.38 -1.87
CA ILE A 13 -16.32 3.89 -0.99
C ILE A 13 -15.14 4.43 -1.81
N ASP A 14 -14.65 3.69 -2.80
CA ASP A 14 -13.51 4.12 -3.62
C ASP A 14 -13.83 5.39 -4.41
N GLU A 15 -15.03 5.48 -5.00
CA GLU A 15 -15.51 6.67 -5.70
C GLU A 15 -15.58 7.89 -4.78
N LYS A 16 -16.11 7.73 -3.56
CA LYS A 16 -16.17 8.81 -2.56
C LYS A 16 -14.77 9.29 -2.19
N LEU A 17 -13.84 8.37 -1.96
CA LEU A 17 -12.44 8.69 -1.63
C LEU A 17 -11.71 9.40 -2.79
N VAL A 18 -11.97 8.99 -4.03
CA VAL A 18 -11.39 9.64 -5.23
C VAL A 18 -11.95 11.05 -5.40
N ARG A 19 -13.29 11.20 -5.43
CA ARG A 19 -13.95 12.49 -5.73
C ARG A 19 -13.62 13.57 -4.71
N THR A 20 -13.38 13.20 -3.45
CA THR A 20 -13.04 14.14 -2.37
C THR A 20 -11.53 14.42 -2.25
N GLY A 21 -10.70 13.75 -3.07
CA GLY A 21 -9.24 13.82 -2.98
C GLY A 21 -8.65 13.10 -1.77
N GLU A 22 -9.49 12.46 -0.94
CA GLU A 22 -9.04 11.75 0.27
C GLU A 22 -8.13 10.57 -0.07
N LYS A 23 -8.37 9.90 -1.20
CA LYS A 23 -7.50 8.81 -1.68
C LYS A 23 -6.05 9.24 -1.83
N ASP A 24 -5.81 10.46 -2.34
CA ASP A 24 -4.45 10.95 -2.54
C ASP A 24 -3.80 11.40 -1.23
N LYS A 25 -4.58 11.97 -0.30
CA LYS A 25 -4.09 12.24 1.07
C LYS A 25 -3.71 10.96 1.80
N LEU A 26 -4.51 9.90 1.67
CA LEU A 26 -4.23 8.59 2.25
C LEU A 26 -2.98 7.93 1.64
N LYS A 27 -2.77 8.07 0.31
CA LYS A 27 -1.53 7.61 -0.35
C LYS A 27 -0.31 8.35 0.19
N GLU A 28 -0.39 9.67 0.31
CA GLU A 28 0.71 10.49 0.81
C GLU A 28 1.02 10.16 2.28
N TYR A 29 -0.02 10.02 3.11
CA TYR A 29 0.12 9.54 4.48
C TYR A 29 0.84 8.20 4.55
N LEU A 30 0.38 7.20 3.78
CA LEU A 30 1.01 5.89 3.74
C LEU A 30 2.47 5.98 3.30
N ARG A 31 2.78 6.78 2.28
CA ARG A 31 4.15 7.00 1.80
C ARG A 31 5.05 7.53 2.91
N LEU A 32 4.60 8.53 3.67
CA LEU A 32 5.34 9.09 4.79
C LEU A 32 5.58 8.04 5.88
N ARG A 33 4.54 7.32 6.30
CA ARG A 33 4.66 6.29 7.35
C ARG A 33 5.61 5.16 6.97
N LEU A 34 5.60 4.72 5.70
CA LEU A 34 6.53 3.71 5.20
C LEU A 34 7.99 4.20 5.16
N VAL A 35 8.21 5.50 4.96
CA VAL A 35 9.56 6.08 5.09
C VAL A 35 9.98 6.14 6.57
N GLU A 36 9.13 6.68 7.43
CA GLU A 36 9.40 6.83 8.88
C GLU A 36 9.63 5.49 9.59
N SER A 37 8.94 4.42 9.17
CA SER A 37 9.13 3.08 9.74
C SER A 37 10.39 2.37 9.24
N GLY A 38 11.16 3.02 8.36
CA GLY A 38 12.32 2.44 7.68
C GLY A 38 11.95 1.34 6.66
N TRP A 39 10.67 1.20 6.29
CA TRP A 39 10.25 0.16 5.34
C TRP A 39 10.93 0.37 3.98
N ARG A 40 11.00 1.61 3.51
CA ARG A 40 11.63 1.95 2.23
C ARG A 40 13.10 1.54 2.17
N ASP A 41 13.84 1.79 3.25
CA ASP A 41 15.27 1.48 3.32
C ASP A 41 15.52 -0.02 3.41
N LYS A 42 14.71 -0.74 4.21
CA LYS A 42 14.77 -2.21 4.27
C LYS A 42 14.45 -2.85 2.92
N LEU A 43 13.42 -2.36 2.22
CA LEU A 43 13.08 -2.86 0.89
C LEU A 43 14.18 -2.57 -0.14
N LYS A 44 14.80 -1.39 -0.06
CA LYS A 44 15.95 -1.03 -0.92
C LYS A 44 17.15 -1.93 -0.65
N ALA A 45 17.43 -2.26 0.62
CA ALA A 45 18.49 -3.20 0.98
C ALA A 45 18.23 -4.60 0.42
N HIS A 46 17.02 -5.12 0.60
CA HIS A 46 16.61 -6.41 0.05
C HIS A 46 16.69 -6.45 -1.48
N CYS A 47 16.25 -5.40 -2.16
CA CYS A 47 16.35 -5.29 -3.61
C CYS A 47 17.82 -5.38 -4.10
N LYS A 48 18.77 -4.76 -3.38
CA LYS A 48 20.20 -4.88 -3.69
C LYS A 48 20.73 -6.30 -3.52
N GLU A 49 20.27 -7.02 -2.49
CA GLU A 49 20.65 -8.42 -2.25
C GLU A 49 20.15 -9.32 -3.38
N VAL A 50 18.90 -9.14 -3.81
CA VAL A 50 18.30 -9.88 -4.93
C VAL A 50 19.08 -9.64 -6.22
N VAL A 51 19.38 -8.39 -6.55
CA VAL A 51 20.19 -8.04 -7.73
C VAL A 51 21.59 -8.65 -7.65
N LYS A 52 22.24 -8.61 -6.48
CA LYS A 52 23.55 -9.22 -6.27
C LYS A 52 23.52 -10.74 -6.44
N ALA A 53 22.48 -11.40 -5.93
CA ALA A 53 22.33 -12.86 -6.02
C ALA A 53 22.08 -13.33 -7.46
N LYS A 54 21.36 -12.55 -8.26
CA LYS A 54 21.06 -12.88 -9.66
C LYS A 54 22.21 -12.63 -10.64
N GLY A 55 23.19 -11.83 -10.25
CA GLY A 55 24.24 -11.33 -11.15
C GLY A 55 23.72 -10.23 -12.08
N THR A 56 24.61 -9.34 -12.49
CA THR A 56 24.28 -8.08 -13.20
C THR A 56 23.66 -8.27 -14.60
N SER A 57 23.56 -9.50 -15.10
CA SER A 57 23.38 -9.76 -16.54
C SER A 57 21.99 -10.19 -16.98
N ASN A 58 21.09 -10.66 -16.10
CA ASN A 58 19.91 -11.43 -16.55
C ASN A 58 18.54 -11.02 -15.99
N ALA A 59 18.42 -10.01 -15.13
CA ALA A 59 17.12 -9.66 -14.53
C ALA A 59 16.50 -8.42 -15.20
N SER A 60 15.34 -8.57 -15.82
CA SER A 60 14.53 -7.41 -16.22
C SER A 60 13.96 -6.69 -15.00
N ILE A 61 13.63 -5.40 -15.14
CA ILE A 61 12.98 -4.64 -14.06
C ILE A 61 11.67 -5.31 -13.65
N ASP A 62 10.91 -5.86 -14.60
CA ASP A 62 9.64 -6.53 -14.33
C ASP A 62 9.81 -7.81 -13.51
N GLU A 63 10.85 -8.60 -13.76
CA GLU A 63 11.19 -9.76 -12.95
C GLU A 63 11.59 -9.37 -11.53
N LEU A 64 12.37 -8.30 -11.40
CA LEU A 64 12.74 -7.76 -10.09
C LEU A 64 11.48 -7.29 -9.32
N ILE A 65 10.55 -6.59 -9.98
CA ILE A 65 9.27 -6.18 -9.38
C ILE A 65 8.49 -7.42 -8.92
N LYS A 66 8.34 -8.44 -9.78
CA LYS A 66 7.61 -9.67 -9.46
C LYS A 66 8.18 -10.36 -8.22
N GLU A 67 9.50 -10.36 -8.08
CA GLU A 67 10.20 -11.00 -6.97
C GLU A 67 10.15 -10.20 -5.67
N ILE A 68 10.37 -8.88 -5.72
CA ILE A 68 10.41 -8.04 -4.51
C ILE A 68 9.01 -7.69 -3.99
N THR A 69 7.97 -7.70 -4.84
CA THR A 69 6.61 -7.25 -4.45
C THR A 69 5.99 -8.06 -3.30
N PRO A 70 6.03 -9.41 -3.29
CA PRO A 70 5.51 -10.19 -2.17
C PRO A 70 6.20 -9.82 -0.85
N GLN A 71 7.53 -9.70 -0.87
CA GLN A 71 8.31 -9.34 0.32
C GLN A 71 8.01 -7.90 0.77
N ALA A 72 7.95 -6.96 -0.18
CA ALA A 72 7.56 -5.58 0.08
C ALA A 72 6.22 -5.49 0.81
N ARG A 73 5.21 -6.25 0.38
CA ARG A 73 3.88 -6.32 1.01
C ARG A 73 3.93 -6.95 2.40
N ALA A 74 4.69 -8.03 2.58
CA ALA A 74 4.84 -8.71 3.86
C ALA A 74 5.56 -7.85 4.90
N MET A 75 6.51 -7.01 4.47
CA MET A 75 7.29 -6.14 5.35
C MET A 75 6.50 -4.93 5.87
N VAL A 76 5.31 -4.64 5.35
CA VAL A 76 4.50 -3.51 5.82
C VAL A 76 4.07 -3.74 7.27
N PRO A 77 4.47 -2.87 8.22
CA PRO A 77 4.09 -3.00 9.62
C PRO A 77 2.57 -2.98 9.83
N GLU A 78 2.07 -3.85 10.71
CA GLU A 78 0.63 -3.96 11.02
C GLU A 78 0.06 -2.67 11.63
N ASN A 79 0.84 -1.94 12.42
CA ASN A 79 0.40 -0.66 12.98
C ASN A 79 0.10 0.37 11.87
N ILE A 80 0.86 0.39 10.76
CA ILE A 80 0.60 1.29 9.64
C ILE A 80 -0.69 0.90 8.91
N LYS A 81 -0.95 -0.39 8.74
CA LYS A 81 -2.22 -0.88 8.17
C LYS A 81 -3.39 -0.47 9.06
N ALA A 82 -3.25 -0.63 10.37
CA ALA A 82 -4.27 -0.25 11.36
C ALA A 82 -4.53 1.27 11.37
N GLU A 83 -3.48 2.10 11.34
CA GLU A 83 -3.58 3.55 11.23
C GLU A 83 -4.31 3.98 9.95
N LEU A 84 -3.96 3.40 8.81
CA LEU A 84 -4.60 3.71 7.52
C LEU A 84 -6.08 3.32 7.53
N HIS A 85 -6.40 2.13 8.05
CA HIS A 85 -7.78 1.65 8.19
C HIS A 85 -8.60 2.54 9.13
N SER A 86 -8.02 2.99 10.24
CA SER A 86 -8.66 3.94 11.17
C SER A 86 -8.99 5.26 10.48
N ARG A 87 -8.07 5.80 9.68
CA ARG A 87 -8.30 7.04 8.90
C ARG A 87 -9.42 6.89 7.88
N ILE A 88 -9.47 5.78 7.15
CA ILE A 88 -10.56 5.49 6.21
C ILE A 88 -11.90 5.46 6.95
N ARG A 89 -12.00 4.74 8.08
CA ARG A 89 -13.24 4.69 8.88
C ARG A 89 -13.66 6.05 9.39
N ARG A 90 -12.71 6.82 9.93
CA ARG A 90 -12.96 8.17 10.41
C ARG A 90 -13.53 9.06 9.31
N PHE A 91 -12.90 9.06 8.14
CA PHE A 91 -13.38 9.83 7.00
C PHE A 91 -14.80 9.43 6.59
N LEU A 92 -15.09 8.13 6.52
CA LEU A 92 -16.42 7.64 6.15
C LEU A 92 -17.49 8.08 7.15
N ASN A 93 -17.19 8.03 8.45
CA ASN A 93 -18.10 8.44 9.52
C ASN A 93 -18.32 9.96 9.57
N GLU A 94 -17.27 10.77 9.34
CA GLU A 94 -17.35 12.23 9.36
C GLU A 94 -18.08 12.81 8.14
N SER A 95 -18.19 12.04 7.05
CA SER A 95 -18.84 12.47 5.81
C SER A 95 -20.28 11.94 5.66
N GLU A 96 -20.91 11.57 6.78
CA GLU A 96 -22.34 11.27 6.92
C GLU A 96 -23.12 12.36 7.70
N THR A 97 -22.44 13.42 8.13
CA THR A 97 -23.01 14.65 8.72
C THR A 97 -22.79 15.84 7.81
#